data_AF-A0A534U9N2-F1
#
_entry.id   AF-A0A534U9N2-F1
#
_cell.length_a   1.000
_cell.length_b   1.000
_cell.length_c   1.000
_cell.angle_alpha   90.00
_cell.angle_beta   90.00
_cell.angle_gamma   90.00
#
_symmetry.space_group_name_H-M   'P 1'
#
loop_
_entity.id
_entity.type
_entity.pdbx_description
1 polymer ?
#
loop_
_entity_poly.entity_id
_entity_poly.type
_entity_poly.pdbx_seq_one_letter_code
_entity_poly.pdbx_strand_id
1 'polypeptide(L)'
;MSGVRVLVGTRKGAFILTSDANRKQWEVSSPHFAGWEMYHLKGSPADPNRLYASQSSSWFGQIIQRSDDGGKTWHQPGTPAGEPTTTPDGMPKGESNKLVYDTSAETGKPLTTHQWYDGTPHPWEFKRVWHLEPSLSDPDTVYAGV
;
A
#
# COMPACT_ATOMS: atom_id res chain seq x y z
N MET A 1 -25.53 -0.42 13.00
CA MET A 1 -25.54 -1.82 12.51
C MET A 1 -24.11 -2.25 12.29
N SER A 2 -23.72 -3.44 12.76
CA SER A 2 -22.39 -4.00 12.46
C SER A 2 -22.34 -4.46 11.00
N GLY A 3 -21.24 -4.17 10.33
CA GLY A 3 -20.97 -4.58 8.95
C GLY A 3 -19.69 -5.40 8.87
N VAL A 4 -19.56 -6.15 7.79
CA VAL A 4 -18.37 -6.95 7.47
C VAL A 4 -17.79 -6.43 6.16
N ARG A 5 -16.46 -6.27 6.12
CA ARG A 5 -15.72 -5.90 4.92
C ARG A 5 -14.63 -6.95 4.69
N VAL A 6 -14.53 -7.43 3.45
CA VAL A 6 -13.46 -8.31 2.99
C VAL A 6 -12.68 -7.57 1.91
N LEU A 7 -11.36 -7.51 2.08
CA LEU A 7 -10.44 -6.90 1.12
C LEU A 7 -9.82 -8.01 0.28
N VAL A 8 -9.91 -7.91 -1.04
CA VAL A 8 -9.45 -8.93 -1.96
C VAL A 8 -8.43 -8.33 -2.90
N GLY A 9 -7.19 -8.81 -2.83
CA GLY A 9 -6.13 -8.48 -3.79
C GLY A 9 -5.99 -9.56 -4.85
N THR A 10 -5.82 -9.15 -6.11
CA THR A 10 -5.59 -10.08 -7.23
C THR A 10 -4.44 -9.59 -8.11
N ARG A 11 -4.05 -10.40 -9.11
CA ARG A 11 -3.13 -9.97 -10.17
C ARG A 11 -3.72 -8.94 -11.14
N LYS A 12 -5.00 -8.59 -11.00
CA LYS A 12 -5.74 -7.71 -11.93
C LYS A 12 -6.41 -6.52 -11.25
N GLY A 13 -6.12 -6.29 -9.97
CA GLY A 13 -6.69 -5.20 -9.17
C GLY A 13 -7.23 -5.69 -7.83
N ALA A 14 -7.84 -4.79 -7.09
CA ALA A 14 -8.44 -5.06 -5.79
C ALA A 14 -9.97 -4.92 -5.82
N PHE A 15 -10.63 -5.68 -4.97
CA PHE A 15 -12.08 -5.64 -4.76
C PHE A 15 -12.36 -5.48 -3.27
N ILE A 16 -13.43 -4.76 -2.95
CA ILE A 16 -13.96 -4.64 -1.60
C ILE A 16 -15.35 -5.25 -1.59
N LEU A 17 -15.51 -6.27 -0.75
CA LEU A 17 -16.79 -6.94 -0.56
C LEU A 17 -17.35 -6.50 0.78
N THR A 18 -18.59 -6.03 0.79
CA THR A 18 -19.26 -5.61 2.02
C THR A 18 -20.57 -6.37 2.23
N SER A 19 -20.88 -6.64 3.49
CA SER A 19 -22.12 -7.27 3.91
C SER A 19 -22.54 -6.77 5.29
N ASP A 20 -23.79 -7.04 5.65
CA ASP A 20 -24.25 -6.90 7.02
C ASP A 20 -23.68 -8.02 7.92
N ALA A 21 -24.06 -8.01 9.20
CA ALA A 21 -23.66 -9.04 10.15
C ALA A 21 -24.14 -10.47 9.75
N ASN A 22 -25.17 -10.59 8.92
CA ASN A 22 -25.68 -11.89 8.48
C ASN A 22 -24.78 -12.53 7.40
N ARG A 23 -23.96 -11.73 6.70
CA ARG A 23 -22.98 -12.21 5.69
C ARG A 23 -23.61 -13.02 4.54
N LYS A 24 -24.89 -12.75 4.22
CA LYS A 24 -25.66 -13.49 3.20
C LYS A 24 -25.70 -12.81 1.84
N GLN A 25 -25.80 -11.49 1.83
CA GLN A 25 -25.84 -10.67 0.63
C GLN A 25 -24.61 -9.79 0.60
N TRP A 26 -23.90 -9.79 -0.53
CA TRP A 26 -22.62 -9.10 -0.66
C TRP A 26 -22.69 -8.08 -1.78
N GLU A 27 -22.31 -6.86 -1.48
CA GLU A 27 -22.00 -5.84 -2.48
C GLU A 27 -20.51 -5.92 -2.81
N VAL A 28 -20.19 -5.94 -4.11
CA VAL A 28 -18.82 -6.02 -4.62
C VAL A 28 -18.49 -4.70 -5.30
N SER A 29 -17.47 -3.99 -4.81
CA SER A 29 -16.97 -2.81 -5.52
C SER A 29 -16.30 -3.18 -6.84
N SER A 30 -16.39 -2.30 -7.84
CA SER A 30 -15.62 -2.41 -9.08
C SER A 30 -14.12 -2.51 -8.81
N PRO A 31 -13.31 -3.07 -9.73
CA PRO A 31 -11.89 -3.26 -9.47
C PRO A 31 -11.21 -1.91 -9.24
N HIS A 32 -10.70 -1.72 -8.03
CA HIS A 32 -9.72 -0.68 -7.75
C HIS A 32 -8.40 -1.08 -8.41
N PHE A 33 -7.65 -0.12 -8.93
CA PHE A 33 -6.33 -0.38 -9.52
C PHE A 33 -6.37 -1.42 -10.65
N ALA A 34 -7.38 -1.33 -11.53
CA ALA A 34 -7.61 -2.30 -12.60
C ALA A 34 -6.35 -2.55 -13.44
N GLY A 35 -5.97 -3.81 -13.58
CA GLY A 35 -4.78 -4.26 -14.33
C GLY A 35 -3.47 -4.30 -13.53
N TRP A 36 -3.47 -3.87 -12.26
CA TRP A 36 -2.27 -3.84 -11.43
C TRP A 36 -2.30 -4.99 -10.41
N GLU A 37 -1.12 -5.46 -10.01
CA GLU A 37 -1.03 -6.58 -9.05
C GLU A 37 -1.13 -6.06 -7.62
N MET A 38 -1.95 -6.74 -6.82
CA MET A 38 -2.15 -6.43 -5.41
C MET A 38 -1.54 -7.52 -4.56
N TYR A 39 -0.48 -7.18 -3.85
CA TYR A 39 0.29 -8.11 -3.02
C TYR A 39 -0.34 -8.28 -1.64
N HIS A 40 -0.86 -7.19 -1.07
CA HIS A 40 -1.56 -7.23 0.21
C HIS A 40 -2.53 -6.06 0.35
N LEU A 41 -3.65 -6.28 1.03
CA LEU A 41 -4.55 -5.23 1.49
C LEU A 41 -4.88 -5.47 2.96
N LYS A 42 -4.87 -4.42 3.77
CA LYS A 42 -5.21 -4.53 5.19
C LYS A 42 -5.89 -3.26 5.71
N GLY A 43 -6.94 -3.45 6.51
CA GLY A 43 -7.62 -2.37 7.22
C GLY A 43 -6.96 -2.10 8.57
N SER A 44 -7.01 -0.84 9.02
CA SER A 44 -6.54 -0.50 10.36
C SER A 44 -7.55 -0.96 11.42
N PRO A 45 -7.10 -1.59 12.51
CA PRO A 45 -7.96 -1.82 13.67
C PRO A 45 -8.25 -0.53 14.45
N ALA A 46 -7.40 0.50 14.34
CA ALA A 46 -7.58 1.79 15.01
C ALA A 46 -8.61 2.70 14.31
N ASP A 47 -8.80 2.53 13.00
CA ASP A 47 -9.80 3.25 12.19
C ASP A 47 -10.35 2.33 11.09
N PRO A 48 -11.62 1.86 11.19
CA PRO A 48 -12.23 0.96 10.21
C PRO A 48 -12.36 1.51 8.78
N ASN A 49 -12.22 2.83 8.57
CA ASN A 49 -12.22 3.42 7.24
C ASN A 49 -10.81 3.50 6.63
N ARG A 50 -9.77 3.35 7.46
CA ARG A 50 -8.39 3.32 7.02
C ARG A 50 -8.04 2.00 6.38
N LEU A 51 -7.74 2.01 5.10
CA LEU A 51 -7.27 0.85 4.35
C LEU A 51 -5.91 1.14 3.73
N TYR A 52 -5.07 0.12 3.66
CA TYR A 52 -3.80 0.15 2.94
C TYR A 52 -3.76 -0.94 1.89
N ALA A 53 -3.15 -0.64 0.75
CA ALA A 53 -2.92 -1.60 -0.32
C ALA A 53 -1.47 -1.51 -0.82
N SER A 54 -0.83 -2.68 -0.91
CA SER A 54 0.46 -2.88 -1.54
C SER A 54 0.25 -3.21 -3.01
N GLN A 55 0.44 -2.21 -3.85
CA GLN A 55 0.37 -2.28 -5.30
C GLN A 55 1.75 -2.52 -5.88
N SER A 56 1.89 -3.40 -6.86
CA SER A 56 3.14 -3.51 -7.60
C SER A 56 2.88 -3.73 -9.08
N SER A 57 3.77 -3.20 -9.92
CA SER A 57 3.80 -3.48 -11.34
C SER A 57 5.23 -3.67 -11.81
N SER A 58 5.41 -4.43 -12.89
CA SER A 58 6.73 -4.63 -13.50
C SER A 58 7.33 -3.35 -14.09
N TRP A 59 6.51 -2.32 -14.33
CA TRP A 59 6.94 -1.08 -14.99
C TRP A 59 7.22 0.06 -14.00
N PHE A 60 6.39 0.19 -12.95
CA PHE A 60 6.46 1.31 -12.00
C PHE A 60 6.91 0.88 -10.60
N GLY A 61 7.18 -0.40 -10.39
CA GLY A 61 7.65 -0.93 -9.11
C GLY A 61 6.55 -1.02 -8.05
N GLN A 62 6.97 -0.97 -6.78
CA GLN A 62 6.08 -0.91 -5.62
C GLN A 62 5.38 0.45 -5.59
N ILE A 63 4.08 0.47 -5.26
CA ILE A 63 3.31 1.67 -4.92
C ILE A 63 2.44 1.37 -3.69
N ILE A 64 2.48 2.18 -2.64
CA ILE A 64 1.57 2.08 -1.50
C ILE A 64 0.38 3.00 -1.73
N GLN A 65 -0.81 2.46 -1.51
CA GLN A 65 -2.06 3.20 -1.59
C GLN A 65 -2.74 3.17 -0.22
N ARG A 66 -3.36 4.28 0.15
CA ARG A 66 -4.15 4.42 1.36
C ARG A 66 -5.53 4.95 1.00
N SER A 67 -6.55 4.44 1.67
CA SER A 67 -7.88 5.00 1.66
C SER A 67 -8.27 5.43 3.06
N ASP A 68 -8.94 6.57 3.14
CA ASP A 68 -9.39 7.15 4.41
C ASP A 68 -10.93 7.10 4.53
N ASP A 69 -11.62 6.53 3.52
CA ASP A 69 -13.09 6.51 3.39
C ASP A 69 -13.64 5.10 3.12
N GLY A 70 -12.89 4.08 3.53
CA GLY A 70 -13.30 2.68 3.40
C GLY A 70 -13.14 2.12 2.00
N GLY A 71 -12.27 2.72 1.19
CA GLY A 71 -11.87 2.25 -0.14
C GLY A 71 -12.59 2.92 -1.30
N LYS A 72 -13.34 4.01 -1.06
CA LYS A 72 -14.02 4.76 -2.13
C LYS A 72 -13.02 5.61 -2.90
N THR A 73 -12.10 6.26 -2.19
CA THR A 73 -10.99 7.01 -2.77
C THR A 73 -9.65 6.49 -2.24
N TRP A 74 -8.60 6.69 -3.04
CA TRP A 74 -7.25 6.20 -2.75
C TRP A 74 -6.21 7.24 -3.12
N HIS A 75 -5.16 7.34 -2.30
CA HIS A 75 -4.01 8.21 -2.54
C HIS A 75 -2.72 7.56 -2.06
N GLN A 76 -1.60 8.08 -2.55
CA GLN A 76 -0.27 7.64 -2.19
C GLN A 76 0.17 8.34 -0.89
N PRO A 77 0.46 7.60 0.20
CA PRO A 77 0.94 8.20 1.43
C PRO A 77 2.24 8.98 1.23
N GLY A 78 2.39 10.09 1.95
CA GLY A 78 3.57 10.95 1.85
C GLY A 78 3.59 11.89 0.64
N THR A 79 2.69 11.74 -0.34
CA THR A 79 2.52 12.70 -1.45
C THR A 79 1.69 13.90 -0.98
N PRO A 80 2.23 15.13 -0.98
CA PRO A 80 1.50 16.37 -0.70
C PRO A 80 0.23 16.51 -1.54
N ALA A 81 -0.79 17.13 -0.97
CA ALA A 81 -2.01 17.46 -1.68
C ALA A 81 -1.71 18.34 -2.91
N GLY A 82 -2.22 17.95 -4.07
CA GLY A 82 -2.01 18.65 -5.33
C GLY A 82 -0.73 18.29 -6.07
N GLU A 83 0.17 17.49 -5.49
CA GLU A 83 1.32 16.99 -6.23
C GLU A 83 0.87 15.92 -7.25
N PRO A 84 1.28 16.03 -8.53
CA PRO A 84 0.93 15.02 -9.52
C PRO A 84 1.56 13.66 -9.16
N THR A 85 0.73 12.64 -9.05
CA THR A 85 1.15 11.23 -8.88
C THR A 85 1.52 10.57 -10.21
N THR A 86 1.33 11.30 -11.32
CA THR A 86 1.67 10.87 -12.68
C THR A 86 2.64 11.84 -13.34
N THR A 87 3.36 11.36 -14.36
CA THR A 87 4.10 12.19 -15.32
C THR A 87 3.12 13.00 -16.20
N PRO A 88 3.59 14.00 -16.94
CA PRO A 88 2.76 14.74 -17.90
C PRO A 88 2.04 13.84 -18.92
N ASP A 89 2.64 12.70 -19.26
CA ASP A 89 2.07 11.70 -20.17
C ASP A 89 1.06 10.75 -19.50
N GLY A 90 0.71 10.99 -18.23
CA GLY A 90 -0.27 10.21 -17.47
C GLY A 90 0.26 8.91 -16.84
N MET A 91 1.58 8.67 -16.88
CA MET A 91 2.18 7.46 -16.31
C MET A 91 2.43 7.63 -14.80
N PRO A 92 2.19 6.62 -13.95
CA PRO A 92 2.51 6.68 -12.52
C PRO A 92 3.98 7.04 -12.25
N LYS A 93 4.23 7.93 -11.28
CA LYS A 93 5.59 8.19 -10.79
C LYS A 93 6.03 7.06 -9.84
N GLY A 94 7.24 6.52 -10.04
CA GLY A 94 7.81 5.46 -9.20
C GLY A 94 8.30 5.92 -7.81
N GLU A 95 8.61 7.21 -7.63
CA GLU A 95 9.09 7.79 -6.34
C GLU A 95 8.01 7.87 -5.24
N SER A 96 6.81 7.38 -5.53
CA SER A 96 5.60 7.63 -4.75
C SER A 96 5.60 7.07 -3.33
N ASN A 97 6.45 6.11 -2.96
CA ASN A 97 6.22 5.39 -1.71
C ASN A 97 6.71 6.11 -0.46
N LYS A 98 7.69 7.00 -0.62
CA LYS A 98 8.35 7.74 0.48
C LYS A 98 8.50 6.89 1.76
N LEU A 99 8.90 5.63 1.60
CA LEU A 99 9.05 4.70 2.72
C LEU A 99 10.08 5.27 3.67
N VAL A 100 9.71 5.36 4.93
CA VAL A 100 10.64 5.70 6.00
C VAL A 100 11.19 4.39 6.53
N TYR A 101 12.47 4.15 6.30
CA TYR A 101 13.16 2.99 6.83
C TYR A 101 13.60 3.27 8.27
N ASP A 102 13.45 2.29 9.15
CA ASP A 102 13.98 2.39 10.50
C ASP A 102 15.51 2.40 10.44
N THR A 103 16.09 3.50 10.92
CA THR A 103 17.54 3.73 10.97
C THR A 103 18.01 3.91 12.41
N SER A 104 17.29 3.34 13.39
CA SER A 104 17.75 3.25 14.77
C SER A 104 19.02 2.39 14.87
N ALA A 105 19.76 2.54 15.97
CA ALA A 105 21.00 1.79 16.18
C ALA A 105 20.73 0.28 16.28
N GLU A 106 19.54 -0.06 16.77
CA GLU A 106 19.06 -1.41 17.03
C GLU A 106 18.64 -2.15 15.75
N THR A 107 18.19 -1.44 14.71
CA THR A 107 17.70 -2.03 13.45
C THR A 107 18.58 -1.76 12.24
N GLY A 108 19.65 -0.96 12.37
CA GLY A 108 20.69 -0.87 11.35
C GLY A 108 20.95 0.54 10.85
N LYS A 109 21.67 1.34 11.63
CA LYS A 109 22.30 2.55 11.11
C LYS A 109 23.77 2.28 10.73
N PRO A 110 24.17 2.56 9.46
CA PRO A 110 23.34 2.84 8.29
C PRO A 110 22.65 1.57 7.77
N LEU A 111 21.60 1.74 6.93
CA LEU A 111 21.04 0.63 6.15
C LEU A 111 22.21 -0.09 5.47
N THR A 112 22.23 -1.42 5.59
CA THR A 112 23.28 -2.19 4.92
C THR A 112 23.17 -1.99 3.40
N THR A 113 24.29 -2.13 2.70
CA THR A 113 24.36 -1.92 1.26
C THR A 113 24.62 -3.23 0.52
N HIS A 114 24.20 -3.28 -0.73
CA HIS A 114 24.59 -4.29 -1.70
C HIS A 114 25.39 -3.66 -2.84
N GLN A 115 26.19 -4.46 -3.55
CA GLN A 115 26.90 -3.98 -4.73
C GLN A 115 25.96 -3.95 -5.92
N TRP A 116 25.90 -2.82 -6.61
CA TRP A 116 25.12 -2.61 -7.82
C TRP A 116 25.88 -3.11 -9.06
N TYR A 117 25.22 -3.15 -10.23
CA TYR A 117 25.82 -3.72 -11.45
C TYR A 117 27.06 -2.94 -11.95
N ASP A 118 27.20 -1.68 -11.54
CA ASP A 118 28.35 -0.82 -11.83
C ASP A 118 29.44 -0.86 -10.76
N GLY A 119 29.28 -1.72 -9.75
CA GLY A 119 30.23 -1.91 -8.65
C GLY A 119 30.05 -0.96 -7.47
N THR A 120 29.12 -0.01 -7.53
CA THR A 120 28.88 0.97 -6.45
C THR A 120 28.00 0.39 -5.32
N PRO A 121 28.14 0.83 -4.07
CA PRO A 121 27.28 0.40 -2.97
C PRO A 121 25.92 1.12 -3.00
N HIS A 122 24.83 0.36 -2.93
CA HIS A 122 23.45 0.86 -2.87
C HIS A 122 22.73 0.35 -1.61
N PRO A 123 21.94 1.19 -0.90
CA PRO A 123 21.14 0.73 0.24
C PRO A 123 20.18 -0.40 -0.15
N TRP A 124 19.87 -1.30 0.79
CA TRP A 124 18.75 -2.22 0.60
C TRP A 124 17.42 -1.46 0.69
N GLU A 125 16.64 -1.53 -0.38
CA GLU A 125 15.31 -0.93 -0.47
C GLU A 125 14.28 -2.00 -0.85
N PHE A 126 13.03 -1.82 -0.41
CA PHE A 126 11.97 -2.76 -0.78
C PHE A 126 11.64 -2.64 -2.27
N LYS A 127 11.92 -3.71 -3.00
CA LYS A 127 11.39 -3.87 -4.37
C LYS A 127 9.90 -4.21 -4.38
N ARG A 128 9.42 -4.92 -3.35
CA ARG A 128 8.04 -5.35 -3.16
C ARG A 128 7.73 -5.43 -1.67
N VAL A 129 6.49 -5.08 -1.31
CA VAL A 129 5.93 -5.22 0.04
C VAL A 129 4.86 -6.31 -0.01
N TRP A 130 5.12 -7.42 0.66
CA TRP A 130 4.22 -8.57 0.73
C TRP A 130 3.31 -8.52 1.96
N HIS A 131 3.74 -7.78 2.99
CA HIS A 131 3.00 -7.66 4.23
C HIS A 131 2.88 -6.20 4.65
N LEU A 132 1.69 -5.87 5.14
CA LEU A 132 1.35 -4.56 5.69
C LEU A 132 0.76 -4.84 7.06
N GLU A 133 1.20 -4.09 8.06
CA GLU A 133 0.71 -4.20 9.43
C GLU A 133 0.36 -2.80 9.95
N PRO A 134 -0.90 -2.37 9.81
CA PRO A 134 -1.36 -1.13 10.43
C PRO A 134 -1.18 -1.19 11.95
N SER A 135 -0.79 -0.07 12.56
CA SER A 135 -0.67 0.02 14.00
C SER A 135 -2.00 -0.27 14.69
N LEU A 136 -1.91 -0.89 15.87
CA LEU A 136 -3.07 -1.24 16.69
C LEU A 136 -3.75 0.00 17.31
N SER A 137 -3.03 1.13 17.38
CA SER A 137 -3.48 2.32 18.14
C SER A 137 -3.33 3.63 17.39
N ASP A 138 -2.51 3.68 16.35
CA ASP A 138 -2.28 4.88 15.56
C ASP A 138 -2.74 4.64 14.10
N PRO A 139 -3.85 5.25 13.66
CA PRO A 139 -4.38 5.04 12.31
C PRO A 139 -3.49 5.62 11.21
N ASP A 140 -2.49 6.46 11.52
CA ASP A 140 -1.58 7.02 10.51
C ASP A 140 -0.25 6.25 10.40
N THR A 141 -0.03 5.22 11.23
CA THR A 141 1.17 4.38 11.19
C THR A 141 0.87 2.99 10.60
N VAL A 142 1.69 2.56 9.63
CA VAL A 142 1.68 1.21 9.06
C VAL A 142 3.11 0.73 8.85
N TYR A 143 3.38 -0.52 9.23
CA TYR A 143 4.64 -1.19 8.98
C TYR A 143 4.57 -2.00 7.69
N ALA A 144 5.67 -2.02 6.93
CA ALA A 144 5.78 -2.73 5.65
C ALA A 144 6.91 -3.75 5.71
N GLY A 145 6.67 -4.95 5.16
CA GLY A 145 7.64 -6.04 5.18
C GLY A 145 7.47 -7.04 4.03
N VAL A 146 8.32 -8.07 4.04
CA VAL A 146 8.31 -9.23 3.15
C VAL A 146 7.70 -10.43 3.88
#